data_AF-A0A0K0XZX4-F1
#
_entry.id   AF-A0A0K0XZX4-F1
#
_cell.length_a   1.000
_cell.length_b   1.000
_cell.length_c   1.000
_cell.angle_alpha   90.00
_cell.angle_beta   90.00
_cell.angle_gamma   90.00
#
_symmetry.space_group_name_H-M   'P 1'
#
loop_
_entity.id
_entity.type
_entity.pdbx_description
1 polymer ?
#
loop_
_entity_poly.entity_id
_entity_poly.type
_entity_poly.pdbx_seq_one_letter_code
_entity_poly.pdbx_strand_id
1 'polypeptide(L)'
;MSDEQKQIDAHNKATERFIELANQMANDEGQDIKMISAALMAASGVYATFMAAGNQGFLAPQGVERVAQVYKNNLGYIQERKKQELEAQGLEPKPMGEVSGSADAPKPTDA
;
A
#
# COMPACT_ATOMS: atom_id res chain seq x y z
N MET A 1 6.04 -18.28 -18.32
CA MET A 1 6.12 -17.11 -17.41
C MET A 1 7.56 -16.97 -16.96
N SER A 2 8.14 -15.77 -17.05
CA SER A 2 9.49 -15.51 -16.52
C SER A 2 9.46 -15.53 -14.98
N ASP A 3 10.63 -15.68 -14.35
CA ASP A 3 10.73 -15.66 -12.89
C ASP A 3 10.42 -14.26 -12.31
N GLU A 4 10.72 -13.21 -13.07
CA GLU A 4 10.30 -11.84 -12.77
C GLU A 4 8.78 -11.71 -12.73
N GLN A 5 8.06 -12.28 -13.71
CA GLN A 5 6.60 -12.27 -13.73
C GLN A 5 6.02 -12.97 -12.50
N LYS A 6 6.57 -14.14 -12.13
CA LYS A 6 6.10 -14.88 -10.94
C LYS A 6 6.30 -14.08 -9.66
N GLN A 7 7.41 -13.34 -9.54
CA GLN A 7 7.69 -12.51 -8.36
C GLN A 7 6.73 -11.32 -8.27
N ILE A 8 6.42 -10.68 -9.40
CA ILE A 8 5.41 -9.61 -9.49
C ILE A 8 4.04 -10.14 -9.10
N ASP A 9 3.63 -11.29 -9.64
CA ASP A 9 2.32 -11.90 -9.34
C ASP A 9 2.20 -12.25 -7.84
N ALA A 10 3.25 -12.83 -7.26
CA ALA A 10 3.28 -13.15 -5.83
C ALA A 10 3.21 -11.90 -4.95
N HIS A 11 3.91 -10.83 -5.34
CA HIS A 11 3.85 -9.53 -4.65
C HIS A 11 2.43 -8.92 -4.71
N ASN A 12 1.81 -8.93 -5.90
CA ASN A 12 0.46 -8.38 -6.09
C ASN A 12 -0.56 -9.16 -5.25
N LYS A 13 -0.52 -10.49 -5.29
CA LYS A 13 -1.39 -11.35 -4.49
C LYS A 13 -1.24 -11.09 -2.99
N ALA A 14 -0.02 -10.92 -2.50
CA ALA A 14 0.19 -10.59 -1.10
C ALA A 14 -0.38 -9.20 -0.75
N THR A 15 -0.19 -8.22 -1.64
CA THR A 15 -0.72 -6.86 -1.48
C THR A 15 -2.25 -6.85 -1.44
N GLU A 16 -2.90 -7.56 -2.36
CA GLU A 16 -4.36 -7.73 -2.41
C GLU A 16 -4.91 -8.29 -1.10
N ARG A 17 -4.25 -9.30 -0.51
CA ARG A 17 -4.67 -9.87 0.78
C ARG A 17 -4.64 -8.87 1.93
N PHE A 18 -3.69 -7.93 1.94
CA PHE A 18 -3.68 -6.86 2.94
C PHE A 18 -4.81 -5.86 2.72
N ILE A 19 -5.13 -5.55 1.46
CA ILE A 19 -6.24 -4.65 1.10
C ILE A 19 -7.60 -5.29 1.39
N GLU A 20 -7.78 -6.58 1.10
CA GLU A 20 -8.97 -7.35 1.46
C GLU A 20 -9.25 -7.26 2.97
N LEU A 21 -8.22 -7.52 3.79
CA LEU A 21 -8.35 -7.44 5.24
C LEU A 21 -8.70 -6.02 5.71
N ALA A 22 -8.05 -5.00 5.16
CA ALA A 22 -8.36 -3.61 5.48
C ALA A 22 -9.80 -3.24 5.09
N ASN A 23 -10.28 -3.74 3.96
CA ASN A 23 -11.66 -3.52 3.50
C ASN A 23 -12.67 -4.26 4.38
N GLN A 24 -12.36 -5.46 4.88
CA GLN A 24 -13.19 -6.18 5.85
C GLN A 24 -13.32 -5.39 7.16
N MET A 25 -12.20 -4.88 7.68
CA MET A 25 -12.19 -4.02 8.87
C MET A 25 -13.08 -2.78 8.68
N ALA A 26 -13.04 -2.15 7.50
CA ALA A 26 -13.85 -0.98 7.20
C ALA A 26 -15.35 -1.30 7.06
N ASN A 27 -15.67 -2.30 6.25
CA ASN A 27 -17.05 -2.54 5.80
C ASN A 27 -17.84 -3.47 6.73
N ASP A 28 -17.18 -4.49 7.28
CA ASP A 28 -17.83 -5.55 8.06
C ASP A 28 -17.74 -5.26 9.57
N GLU A 29 -16.60 -4.73 10.03
CA GLU A 29 -16.36 -4.42 11.44
C GLU A 29 -16.69 -2.95 11.79
N GLY A 30 -16.95 -2.10 10.79
CA GLY A 30 -17.31 -0.70 10.98
C GLY A 30 -16.18 0.18 11.52
N GLN A 31 -14.92 -0.21 11.31
CA GLN A 31 -13.78 0.55 11.78
C GLN A 31 -13.51 1.80 10.91
N ASP A 32 -13.08 2.89 11.53
CA ASP A 32 -12.75 4.13 10.82
C ASP A 32 -11.54 3.95 9.88
N ILE A 33 -11.67 4.42 8.63
CA ILE A 33 -10.66 4.25 7.59
C ILE A 33 -9.32 4.92 7.97
N LYS A 34 -9.32 6.04 8.70
CA LYS A 34 -8.08 6.69 9.14
C LYS A 34 -7.39 5.84 10.20
N MET A 35 -8.17 5.21 11.08
CA MET A 35 -7.65 4.24 12.05
C MET A 35 -7.02 3.03 11.35
N ILE A 36 -7.72 2.43 10.38
CA ILE A 36 -7.19 1.30 9.59
C ILE A 36 -5.89 1.69 8.87
N SER A 37 -5.85 2.88 8.27
CA SER A 37 -4.64 3.39 7.61
C SER A 37 -3.46 3.55 8.58
N ALA A 38 -3.72 4.09 9.78
CA ALA A 38 -2.70 4.17 10.83
C ALA A 38 -2.22 2.79 11.29
N ALA A 39 -3.14 1.82 11.42
CA ALA A 39 -2.83 0.45 11.79
C ALA A 39 -1.98 -0.27 10.72
N LEU A 40 -2.31 -0.10 9.43
CA LEU A 40 -1.50 -0.63 8.31
C LEU A 40 -0.08 -0.06 8.32
N MET A 41 0.08 1.25 8.56
CA MET A 41 1.39 1.87 8.67
C MET A 41 2.20 1.30 9.84
N ALA A 42 1.56 1.12 11.00
CA ALA A 42 2.20 0.53 12.17
C ALA A 42 2.61 -0.94 11.91
N ALA A 43 1.71 -1.74 11.35
CA ALA A 43 1.97 -3.14 11.02
C ALA A 43 3.13 -3.28 10.01
N SER A 44 3.18 -2.43 8.99
CA SER A 44 4.29 -2.34 8.04
C SER A 44 5.61 -2.03 8.73
N GLY A 45 5.64 -1.05 9.64
CA GLY A 45 6.84 -0.71 10.42
C GLY A 45 7.32 -1.83 11.33
N VAL A 46 6.41 -2.54 12.00
CA VAL A 46 6.72 -3.71 12.82
C VAL A 46 7.33 -4.82 11.96
N TYR A 47 6.72 -5.13 10.81
CA TYR A 47 7.21 -6.19 9.93
C TYR A 47 8.56 -5.82 9.29
N ALA A 48 8.76 -4.56 8.89
CA ALA A 48 10.03 -4.07 8.38
C ALA A 48 11.14 -4.16 9.44
N THR A 49 10.81 -3.87 10.70
CA THR A 49 11.74 -4.02 11.83
C THR A 49 12.11 -5.49 12.03
N PHE A 50 11.13 -6.38 12.04
CA PHE A 50 11.36 -7.83 12.12
C PHE A 50 12.25 -8.35 10.98
N MET A 51 11.99 -7.93 9.74
CA MET A 51 12.79 -8.31 8.57
C MET A 51 14.25 -7.83 8.68
N ALA A 52 14.48 -6.65 9.25
CA ALA A 52 15.82 -6.07 9.33
C ALA A 52 16.61 -6.51 10.57
N ALA A 53 15.94 -6.75 11.69
CA ALA A 53 16.57 -6.89 13.01
C ALA A 53 16.11 -8.13 13.79
N GLY A 54 15.21 -8.94 13.23
CA GLY A 54 14.63 -10.12 13.87
C GLY A 54 13.75 -9.77 15.08
N ASN A 55 13.40 -10.78 15.88
CA ASN A 55 12.50 -10.64 17.03
C ASN A 55 13.10 -9.88 18.23
N GLN A 56 14.42 -9.70 18.25
CA GLN A 56 15.14 -9.16 19.42
C GLN A 56 15.77 -7.78 19.15
N GLY A 57 15.72 -7.32 17.90
CA GLY A 57 16.37 -6.09 17.48
C GLY A 57 15.39 -4.94 17.24
N PHE A 58 15.94 -3.77 16.95
CA PHE A 58 15.21 -2.58 16.57
C PHE A 58 15.95 -1.85 15.44
N LEU A 59 15.26 -0.95 14.75
CA LEU A 59 15.89 -0.08 13.76
C LEU A 59 16.61 1.08 14.46
N ALA A 60 17.93 1.14 14.33
CA ALA A 60 18.67 2.36 14.62
C ALA A 60 18.21 3.50 13.68
N PRO A 61 18.48 4.79 13.98
CA PRO A 61 18.01 5.91 13.16
C PRO A 61 18.30 5.76 11.66
N GLN A 62 19.51 5.32 11.28
CA GLN A 62 19.85 5.06 9.88
C GLN A 62 19.00 3.94 9.23
N GLY A 63 18.60 2.94 10.02
CA GLY A 63 17.70 1.87 9.58
C GLY A 63 16.29 2.40 9.30
N VAL A 64 15.78 3.30 10.15
CA VAL A 64 14.51 4.00 9.92
C VAL A 64 14.55 4.73 8.58
N GLU A 65 15.62 5.48 8.30
CA GLU A 65 15.69 6.24 7.04
C GLU A 65 15.81 5.36 5.81
N ARG A 66 16.51 4.23 5.92
CA ARG A 66 16.54 3.25 4.84
C ARG A 66 15.14 2.69 4.56
N VAL A 67 14.38 2.30 5.58
CA VAL A 67 13.00 1.79 5.41
C VAL A 67 12.09 2.88 4.83
N ALA A 68 12.16 4.10 5.35
CA ALA A 68 11.37 5.23 4.85
C ALA A 68 11.69 5.52 3.37
N GLN A 69 12.96 5.46 2.96
CA GLN A 69 13.36 5.66 1.58
C GLN A 69 12.83 4.55 0.66
N VAL A 70 12.86 3.29 1.09
CA VAL A 70 12.26 2.17 0.33
C VAL A 70 10.76 2.39 0.17
N TYR A 71 10.07 2.77 1.24
CA TYR A 71 8.63 3.05 1.20
C TYR A 71 8.30 4.18 0.23
N LYS A 72 9.08 5.28 0.26
CA LYS A 72 8.94 6.40 -0.66
C LYS A 72 9.11 5.98 -2.13
N ASN A 73 10.11 5.15 -2.42
CA ASN A 73 10.37 4.67 -3.78
C ASN A 73 9.21 3.80 -4.28
N ASN A 74 8.74 2.87 -3.45
CA ASN A 74 7.59 2.00 -3.79
C ASN A 74 6.32 2.81 -3.99
N LEU A 75 6.05 3.79 -3.11
CA LEU A 75 4.89 4.67 -3.27
C LEU A 75 4.96 5.45 -4.58
N GLY A 76 6.14 5.97 -4.96
CA GLY A 76 6.35 6.62 -6.25
C GLY A 76 6.03 5.71 -7.43
N TYR A 77 6.52 4.47 -7.41
CA TYR A 77 6.21 3.47 -8.43
C TYR A 77 4.69 3.17 -8.53
N ILE A 78 4.01 3.02 -7.40
CA ILE A 78 2.56 2.80 -7.35
C ILE A 78 1.79 3.98 -7.96
N GLN A 79 2.18 5.22 -7.64
CA GLN A 79 1.53 6.40 -8.22
C GLN A 79 1.73 6.48 -9.73
N GLU A 80 2.93 6.15 -10.22
CA GLU A 80 3.21 6.16 -11.66
C GLU A 80 2.37 5.11 -12.40
N ARG A 81 2.27 3.89 -11.86
CA ARG A 81 1.38 2.86 -12.40
C ARG A 81 -0.08 3.29 -12.41
N LYS A 82 -0.55 3.90 -11.32
CA LYS A 82 -1.93 4.39 -11.23
C LYS A 82 -2.24 5.43 -12.30
N LYS A 83 -1.28 6.30 -12.64
CA LYS A 83 -1.45 7.24 -13.76
C LYS A 83 -1.58 6.51 -15.09
N GLN A 84 -0.69 5.56 -15.37
CA GLN A 84 -0.72 4.76 -16.60
C GLN A 84 -2.04 3.99 -16.75
N GLU A 85 -2.57 3.45 -15.64
CA GLU A 85 -3.86 2.76 -15.61
C GLU A 85 -5.03 3.71 -15.92
N LEU A 86 -5.01 4.95 -15.40
CA LEU A 86 -6.02 5.96 -15.73
C LEU A 86 -5.96 6.37 -17.20
N GLU A 87 -4.76 6.60 -17.74
CA GLU A 87 -4.55 6.94 -19.15
C GLU A 87 -5.03 5.82 -20.08
N ALA A 88 -4.75 4.56 -19.72
CA ALA A 88 -5.22 3.40 -20.47
C ALA A 88 -6.75 3.27 -20.47
N GLN A 89 -7.43 3.81 -19.44
CA GLN A 89 -8.89 3.92 -19.37
C GLN A 89 -9.43 5.16 -20.10
N GLY A 90 -8.58 5.96 -20.74
CA GLY A 90 -8.94 7.22 -21.40
C GLY A 90 -9.26 8.35 -20.42
N LEU A 91 -8.88 8.20 -19.15
CA LEU A 91 -9.04 9.22 -18.12
C LEU A 91 -7.78 10.09 -18.04
N GLU A 92 -7.96 11.38 -17.80
CA GLU A 92 -6.85 12.30 -17.52
C GLU A 92 -6.44 12.17 -16.05
N PRO A 93 -5.21 11.73 -15.73
CA PRO A 93 -4.76 11.61 -14.35
C PRO A 93 -4.56 13.00 -13.73
N LYS A 94 -5.17 13.24 -12.57
CA LYS A 94 -5.09 14.52 -11.84
C LYS A 94 -4.41 14.35 -10.47
N PRO A 95 -3.56 15.29 -10.04
CA PRO A 95 -2.93 15.26 -8.72
C PRO A 95 -3.95 15.48 -7.59
N MET A 96 -3.59 15.10 -6.36
CA MET A 96 -4.47 15.07 -5.18
C MET A 96 -5.14 16.43 -4.81
N GLY A 97 -4.71 17.56 -5.37
CA GLY A 97 -5.35 18.87 -5.18
C GLY A 97 -6.38 19.27 -6.25
N GLU A 98 -6.47 18.52 -7.35
CA GLU A 98 -7.25 18.86 -8.54
C GLU A 98 -8.41 17.88 -8.79
N VAL A 99 -8.50 16.82 -7.98
CA VAL A 99 -9.61 15.87 -8.00
C VAL A 99 -10.81 16.48 -7.25
N SER A 100 -11.91 16.72 -7.95
CA SER A 100 -13.16 17.20 -7.35
C SER A 100 -13.92 16.05 -6.68
N GLY A 101 -13.81 15.93 -5.36
CA GLY A 101 -14.55 14.97 -4.54
C GLY A 101 -13.77 14.59 -3.27
N SER A 102 -14.47 14.43 -2.15
CA SER A 102 -13.89 13.74 -0.99
C SER A 102 -13.49 12.33 -1.41
N ALA A 103 -12.33 11.84 -0.96
CA ALA A 103 -11.93 10.46 -1.22
C ALA A 103 -13.04 9.52 -0.70
N ASP A 104 -13.86 9.01 -1.60
CA ASP A 104 -14.87 8.00 -1.26
C ASP A 104 -14.14 6.80 -0.63
N ALA A 105 -14.81 6.16 0.33
CA ALA A 105 -14.32 4.93 0.93
C ALA A 105 -13.88 3.93 -0.16
N PRO A 106 -12.86 3.09 0.09
CA PRO A 106 -12.45 2.07 -0.86
C PRO A 106 -13.68 1.31 -1.33
N LYS A 107 -13.99 1.37 -2.63
CA LYS A 107 -15.05 0.54 -3.18
C LYS A 107 -14.65 -0.92 -3.00
N PRO A 108 -15.60 -1.83 -2.73
CA PRO A 108 -15.32 -3.25 -2.74
C PRO A 108 -14.61 -3.59 -4.05
N THR A 109 -13.49 -4.30 -3.98
CA THR A 109 -12.91 -4.94 -5.16
C THR A 109 -13.96 -5.92 -5.68
N ASP A 110 -14.50 -5.66 -6.88
CA ASP A 110 -15.41 -6.59 -7.54
C ASP A 110 -14.73 -7.96 -7.63
N ALA A 111 -15.46 -8.99 -7.17
CA ALA A 111 -15.03 -10.38 -7.09
C ALA A 111 -14.89 -11.05 -8.47
#